data_AF-A0AAE4R8J4-F1
#
_entry.id   AF-A0AAE4R8J4-F1
#
_cell.length_a   1.000
_cell.length_b   1.000
_cell.length_c   1.000
_cell.angle_alpha   90.00
_cell.angle_beta   90.00
_cell.angle_gamma   90.00
#
_symmetry.space_group_name_H-M   'P 1'
#
loop_
_entity.id
_entity.type
_entity.pdbx_description
1 polymer ?
#
loop_
_entity_poly.entity_id
_entity_poly.type
_entity_poly.pdbx_seq_one_letter_code
_entity_poly.pdbx_strand_id
1 'polypeptide(L)'
;MSAHESEVDPEVLWHSARTITTTADLAETHLKSSDAAVASCGRGWSTMASAGFDEFVDRSDRFTRDLLQKLADLEQSTRAAAAQYERTDAASGREIAATAGDSRLLNL
;
A
#
# COMPACT_ATOMS: atom_id res chain seq x y z
N MET A 1 12.89 12.93 30.47
CA MET A 1 12.95 12.19 29.20
C MET A 1 11.60 12.37 28.52
N SER A 2 11.47 13.40 27.69
CA SER A 2 10.26 13.62 26.91
C SER A 2 10.35 12.75 25.68
N ALA A 3 9.48 11.75 25.56
CA ALA A 3 9.26 11.08 24.30
C ALA A 3 8.66 12.11 23.35
N HIS A 4 9.44 12.58 22.38
CA HIS A 4 8.88 13.14 21.17
C HIS A 4 8.07 12.01 20.52
N GLU A 5 6.76 12.00 20.73
CA GLU A 5 5.84 11.40 19.77
C GLU A 5 6.16 12.07 18.44
N SER A 6 6.83 11.33 17.57
CA SER A 6 6.90 11.70 16.16
C SER A 6 5.48 11.46 15.65
N GLU A 7 4.64 12.48 15.76
CA GLU A 7 3.31 12.50 15.18
C GLU A 7 3.48 12.25 13.68
N VAL A 8 3.12 11.05 13.24
CA VAL A 8 3.21 10.68 11.83
C VAL A 8 2.12 11.46 11.12
N ASP A 9 2.53 12.43 10.29
CA ASP A 9 1.60 13.25 9.51
C ASP A 9 0.74 12.36 8.60
N PRO A 10 -0.60 12.36 8.77
CA PRO A 10 -1.50 11.57 7.92
C PRO A 10 -1.35 11.86 6.43
N GLU A 11 -0.98 13.08 6.03
CA GLU A 11 -0.75 13.43 4.62
C GLU A 11 0.41 12.63 4.02
N VAL A 12 1.46 12.37 4.80
CA VAL A 12 2.59 11.53 4.37
C VAL A 12 2.10 10.11 4.10
N LEU A 13 1.24 9.56 4.97
CA LEU A 13 0.68 8.22 4.78
C LEU A 13 -0.26 8.17 3.56
N TRP A 14 -1.09 9.19 3.33
CA TRP A 14 -1.92 9.28 2.12
C TRP A 14 -1.08 9.42 0.85
N HIS A 15 0.03 10.14 0.91
CA HIS A 15 0.97 10.21 -0.20
C HIS A 15 1.64 8.85 -0.46
N SER A 16 2.09 8.17 0.59
CA SER A 16 2.65 6.81 0.48
C SER A 16 1.65 5.82 -0.12
N ALA A 17 0.39 5.84 0.32
CA ALA A 17 -0.66 5.00 -0.25
C ALA A 17 -0.84 5.24 -1.76
N ARG A 18 -0.87 6.51 -2.21
CA ARG A 18 -0.94 6.87 -3.64
C ARG A 18 0.27 6.36 -4.44
N THR A 19 1.46 6.46 -3.87
CA THR A 19 2.69 5.95 -4.49
C THR A 19 2.66 4.42 -4.61
N ILE A 20 2.13 3.72 -3.61
CA ILE A 20 1.96 2.25 -3.66
C ILE A 20 0.98 1.87 -4.77
N THR A 21 -0.18 2.53 -4.86
CA THR A 21 -1.15 2.30 -5.95
C THR A 21 -0.51 2.51 -7.32
N THR A 22 0.18 3.63 -7.52
CA THR A 22 0.85 3.95 -8.80
C THR A 22 1.92 2.91 -9.15
N THR A 23 2.65 2.42 -8.15
CA THR A 23 3.66 1.38 -8.32
C THR A 23 3.02 0.03 -8.68
N ALA A 24 1.88 -0.30 -8.08
CA ALA A 24 1.12 -1.50 -8.40
C ALA A 24 0.61 -1.48 -9.84
N ASP A 25 0.05 -0.36 -10.30
CA ASP A 25 -0.44 -0.20 -11.68
C ASP A 25 0.70 -0.35 -12.70
N LEU A 26 1.86 0.24 -12.40
CA LEU A 26 3.04 0.13 -13.25
C LEU A 26 3.58 -1.30 -13.28
N ALA A 27 3.67 -1.96 -12.12
CA ALA A 27 4.08 -3.35 -12.01
C ALA A 27 3.13 -4.28 -12.78
N GLU A 28 1.81 -4.12 -12.64
CA GLU A 28 0.82 -4.89 -13.38
C GLU A 28 0.98 -4.72 -14.90
N THR A 29 1.19 -3.48 -15.35
CA THR A 29 1.41 -3.17 -16.77
C THR A 29 2.65 -3.86 -17.32
N HIS A 30 3.77 -3.79 -16.59
CA HIS A 30 5.01 -4.46 -17.00
C HIS A 30 4.89 -5.99 -16.98
N LEU A 31 4.23 -6.55 -15.97
CA LEU A 31 4.03 -8.00 -15.84
C LEU A 31 3.14 -8.53 -16.97
N LYS A 32 2.02 -7.86 -17.28
CA LYS A 32 1.18 -8.21 -18.44
C LYS A 32 1.94 -8.16 -19.77
N SER A 33 2.79 -7.14 -19.95
CA SER A 33 3.63 -7.06 -21.15
C SER A 33 4.66 -8.19 -21.22
N SER A 34 5.23 -8.58 -20.08
CA SER A 34 6.17 -9.69 -19.98
C SER A 34 5.50 -11.03 -20.25
N ASP A 35 4.32 -11.27 -19.67
CA ASP A 35 3.55 -12.50 -19.87
C ASP A 35 3.15 -12.68 -21.35
N ALA A 36 2.77 -11.60 -22.03
CA ALA A 36 2.49 -11.62 -23.47
C ALA A 36 3.74 -11.97 -24.31
N ALA A 37 4.91 -11.43 -23.93
CA ALA A 37 6.17 -11.74 -24.60
C ALA A 37 6.57 -13.21 -24.39
N VAL A 38 6.46 -13.70 -23.15
CA VAL A 38 6.73 -15.10 -22.78
C VAL A 38 5.79 -16.04 -23.53
N ALA A 39 4.47 -15.79 -23.53
CA ALA A 39 3.51 -16.58 -24.29
C ALA A 39 3.83 -16.65 -25.79
N SER A 40 4.37 -15.58 -26.38
CA SER A 40 4.81 -15.57 -27.78
C SER A 40 6.01 -16.51 -28.04
N CYS A 41 6.92 -16.64 -27.06
CA CYS A 41 8.10 -17.50 -27.11
C CYS A 41 7.76 -18.99 -26.95
N GLY A 42 6.67 -19.34 -26.26
CA GLY A 42 6.26 -20.72 -26.00
C GLY A 42 6.11 -21.59 -27.28
N ARG A 43 5.75 -20.97 -28.41
CA ARG A 43 5.72 -21.67 -29.71
C ARG A 43 7.07 -22.24 -30.13
N GLY A 44 8.17 -21.56 -29.80
CA GLY A 44 9.54 -21.99 -30.12
C GLY A 44 10.12 -23.04 -29.16
N TRP A 45 9.55 -23.15 -27.94
CA TRP A 45 10.03 -24.07 -26.89
C TRP A 45 9.30 -25.43 -26.88
N SER A 46 8.29 -25.59 -27.74
CA SER A 46 7.29 -26.67 -27.72
C SER A 46 7.81 -28.11 -27.92
N THR A 47 9.08 -28.33 -28.30
CA THR A 47 9.57 -29.66 -28.70
C THR A 47 10.46 -30.40 -27.70
N MET A 48 11.26 -29.71 -26.87
CA MET A 48 12.15 -30.38 -25.89
C MET A 48 12.19 -29.76 -24.49
N ALA A 49 11.74 -28.51 -24.34
CA ALA A 49 11.79 -27.77 -23.08
C ALA A 49 10.43 -27.23 -22.62
N SER A 50 9.34 -27.70 -23.25
CA SER A 50 7.97 -27.24 -23.01
C SER A 50 7.55 -27.38 -21.55
N ALA A 51 7.82 -28.52 -20.91
CA ALA A 51 7.45 -28.73 -19.50
C ALA A 51 8.13 -27.73 -18.55
N GLY A 52 9.44 -27.47 -18.73
CA GLY A 52 10.15 -26.50 -17.90
C GLY A 52 9.76 -25.05 -18.21
N PHE A 53 9.37 -24.77 -19.45
CA PHE A 53 8.81 -23.50 -19.86
C PHE A 53 7.43 -23.25 -19.21
N ASP A 54 6.52 -24.23 -19.27
CA ASP A 54 5.19 -24.13 -18.66
C ASP A 54 5.29 -23.94 -17.15
N GLU A 55 6.19 -24.67 -16.46
CA GLU A 55 6.48 -24.46 -15.04
C GLU A 55 7.01 -23.06 -14.71
N PHE A 56 7.82 -22.49 -15.60
CA PHE A 56 8.32 -21.12 -15.47
C PHE A 56 7.18 -20.11 -15.60
N VAL A 57 6.30 -20.26 -16.60
CA VAL A 57 5.12 -19.41 -16.78
C VAL A 57 4.22 -19.48 -15.55
N ASP A 58 3.89 -20.68 -15.08
CA ASP A 58 3.05 -20.89 -13.89
C ASP A 58 3.66 -20.28 -12.61
N ARG A 59 4.99 -20.28 -12.50
CA ARG A 59 5.69 -19.67 -11.36
C ARG A 59 5.69 -18.15 -11.47
N SER A 60 5.92 -17.60 -12.66
CA SER A 60 5.86 -16.17 -12.93
C SER A 60 4.46 -15.61 -12.63
N ASP A 61 3.43 -16.31 -13.09
CA ASP A 61 2.03 -15.92 -12.95
C ASP A 61 1.57 -15.92 -11.47
N ARG A 62 2.03 -16.91 -10.68
CA ARG A 62 1.82 -16.93 -9.23
C ARG A 62 2.57 -15.79 -8.52
N PHE A 63 3.82 -15.55 -8.89
CA PHE A 63 4.62 -14.46 -8.32
C PHE A 63 3.96 -13.09 -8.58
N THR A 64 3.47 -12.85 -9.79
CA THR A 64 2.73 -11.64 -10.16
C THR A 64 1.51 -11.44 -9.28
N ARG A 65 0.68 -12.48 -9.12
CA ARG A 65 -0.51 -12.43 -8.25
C ARG A 65 -0.15 -12.13 -6.79
N ASP A 66 0.85 -12.81 -6.25
CA ASP A 66 1.31 -12.62 -4.87
C ASP A 66 1.86 -11.19 -4.65
N LEU A 67 2.59 -10.65 -5.63
CA LEU A 67 3.11 -9.28 -5.56
C LEU A 67 1.97 -8.25 -5.55
N LEU A 68 1.01 -8.39 -6.46
CA LEU A 68 -0.14 -7.47 -6.54
C LEU A 68 -0.99 -7.52 -5.26
N GLN A 69 -1.21 -8.71 -4.69
CA GLN A 69 -1.91 -8.86 -3.43
C GLN A 69 -1.18 -8.14 -2.28
N LYS A 70 0.14 -8.32 -2.16
CA LYS A 70 0.94 -7.65 -1.13
C LYS A 70 0.94 -6.14 -1.26
N LEU A 71 0.96 -5.62 -2.49
CA LEU A 71 0.86 -4.17 -2.74
C LEU A 71 -0.52 -3.63 -2.35
N ALA A 72 -1.59 -4.37 -2.63
CA ALA A 72 -2.95 -4.01 -2.20
C ALA A 72 -3.07 -4.02 -0.67
N ASP A 73 -2.55 -5.05 0.00
CA ASP A 73 -2.56 -5.14 1.47
C ASP A 73 -1.77 -3.99 2.11
N LEU A 74 -0.60 -3.64 1.53
CA LEU A 74 0.22 -2.53 1.99
C LEU A 74 -0.50 -1.18 1.80
N GLU A 75 -1.14 -0.97 0.65
CA GLU A 75 -1.94 0.22 0.38
C GLU A 75 -3.10 0.36 1.39
N GLN A 76 -3.87 -0.72 1.58
CA GLN A 76 -4.99 -0.74 2.52
C GLN A 76 -4.54 -0.46 3.95
N SER A 77 -3.47 -1.10 4.41
CA SER A 77 -2.92 -0.88 5.76
C SER A 77 -2.42 0.56 5.94
N THR A 78 -1.79 1.15 4.92
CA THR A 78 -1.30 2.52 4.94
C THR A 78 -2.46 3.53 5.03
N ARG A 79 -3.53 3.31 4.26
CA ARG A 79 -4.75 4.14 4.36
C ARG A 79 -5.45 4.00 5.70
N ALA A 80 -5.53 2.78 6.24
CA ALA A 80 -6.12 2.54 7.55
C ALA A 80 -5.34 3.27 8.65
N ALA A 81 -4.01 3.26 8.58
CA ALA A 81 -3.16 4.02 9.48
C ALA A 81 -3.40 5.53 9.36
N ALA A 82 -3.42 6.08 8.14
CA ALA A 82 -3.71 7.51 7.91
C ALA A 82 -5.03 7.95 8.56
N ALA A 83 -6.11 7.20 8.29
CA ALA A 83 -7.42 7.46 8.87
C ALA A 83 -7.45 7.30 10.40
N GLN A 84 -6.61 6.44 10.98
CA GLN A 84 -6.49 6.30 12.43
C GLN A 84 -5.80 7.50 13.08
N TYR A 85 -4.73 8.02 12.46
CA TYR A 85 -4.06 9.21 12.95
C TYR A 85 -4.97 10.43 12.89
N GLU A 86 -5.68 10.67 11.78
CA GLU A 86 -6.66 11.77 11.67
C GLU A 86 -7.75 11.72 12.74
N ARG A 87 -8.29 10.52 13.03
CA ARG A 87 -9.29 10.35 14.08
C ARG A 87 -8.74 10.64 15.47
N THR A 88 -7.48 10.27 15.70
CA THR A 88 -6.80 10.47 16.98
C THR A 88 -6.50 11.94 17.20
N ASP A 89 -5.94 12.63 16.20
CA ASP A 89 -5.70 14.08 16.24
C ASP A 89 -7.01 14.86 16.44
N ALA A 90 -8.07 14.52 15.69
CA ALA A 90 -9.38 15.15 15.87
C ALA A 90 -9.99 14.90 17.26
N ALA A 91 -9.73 13.74 17.88
CA ALA A 91 -10.17 13.46 19.24
C ALA A 91 -9.38 14.28 20.27
N SER A 92 -8.05 14.31 20.15
CA SER A 92 -7.16 15.12 20.99
C SER A 92 -7.50 16.61 20.89
N GLY A 93 -7.72 17.14 19.68
CA GLY A 93 -8.11 18.54 19.47
C GLY A 93 -9.45 18.89 20.13
N ARG A 94 -10.43 17.99 20.13
CA ARG A 94 -11.71 18.18 20.84
C ARG A 94 -11.54 18.19 22.36
N GLU A 95 -10.72 17.30 22.90
CA GLU A 95 -10.44 17.21 24.34
C GLU A 95 -9.72 18.47 24.86
N ILE A 96 -8.72 18.95 24.10
CA ILE A 96 -8.01 20.20 24.39
C ILE A 96 -8.97 21.41 24.32
N ALA A 97 -9.84 21.47 23.31
CA ALA A 97 -10.83 22.54 23.20
C ALA A 97 -11.84 22.53 24.35
N ALA A 98 -12.28 21.35 24.80
CA ALA A 98 -13.20 21.20 25.91
C ALA A 98 -12.57 21.66 27.24
N THR A 99 -11.35 21.22 27.54
CA THR A 99 -10.61 21.61 28.76
C THR A 99 -10.23 23.09 28.77
N ALA A 100 -9.90 23.68 27.62
CA ALA A 100 -9.66 25.12 27.48
C ALA A 100 -10.94 25.95 27.65
N GLY A 101 -12.09 25.44 27.19
CA GLY A 101 -13.40 26.05 27.39
C GLY A 101 -13.84 26.06 28.86
N ASP A 102 -13.63 24.95 29.57
CA ASP A 102 -13.99 24.79 30.98
C ASP A 102 -13.13 25.67 31.90
N SER A 103 -11.84 25.81 31.58
CA SER A 103 -10.91 26.71 32.30
C SER A 103 -11.27 28.20 32.17
N ARG A 104 -12.00 28.57 31.10
CA ARG A 104 -12.48 29.94 30.88
C ARG A 104 -13.73 30.28 31.70
N LEU A 105 -14.52 29.28 32.09
CA LEU A 105 -15.73 29.45 32.90
C LEU A 105 -15.43 29.52 34.40
N LEU A 106 -14.27 29.01 34.84
CA LEU A 106 -13.83 29.05 36.24
C LEU A 106 -13.09 30.36 36.63
N ASN A 107 -12.93 31.30 35.69
CA ASN A 107 -12.26 32.60 35.91
C ASN A 107 -13.20 33.82 35.80
N LEU A 108 -14.53 33.61 35.89
CA LEU A 108 -15.56 34.65 36.00
C LEU A 108 -16.31 34.51 37.33
#